data_AF-A0A2G6SZH1-F1
#
_entry.id   AF-A0A2G6SZH1-F1
#
_cell.length_a   1.000
_cell.length_b   1.000
_cell.length_c   1.000
_cell.angle_alpha   90.00
_cell.angle_beta   90.00
_cell.angle_gamma   90.00
#
_symmetry.space_group_name_H-M   'P 1'
#
loop_
_entity.id
_entity.type
_entity.pdbx_description
1 polymer ?
#
loop_
_entity_poly.entity_id
_entity_poly.type
_entity_poly.pdbx_seq_one_letter_code
_entity_poly.pdbx_strand_id
1 'polypeptide(L)'
;MTPPTPAIVSQKAAKALPRWALLLLCMAYVIPGFVVRDPWKSSDVSAFGYMLELARGKTSWLNPLLGGVAPETDGLLPYWLGALAIQWAPAGISPDMAARLPFVGLLVLTLVATWYGVYYLARSPAAQPVAFAFGGEALPTDYARAMADGGLLALLACLGLAQLSHEATSYLVQLCCTALVFFGFASLAFHRVAPALALVAGLAGLALAGAPALATLLGLGGAWVLWHAPAQEVAHRRTWACATLALLAAIAGMTWLLGLWGWRIVGIAAGGKEWLSLARLLLWFGWPAWPLAIWTLWRWRKQIASAQWHRHLWLPLWFSLVSIGATITTNPADRALLLGLPAMATLAAFALPTLSRAVAALIDWFTLLFFSLSALAIWVIWIAMQTGVPAKPAANVAKLAPEFAPSFSWLALLAALAASVAWCSLVWWRASRDRAAIWKSLVLPASGAALGWLLLMTLWLPLLNHARSYVPQVQNMLRVMPDAQQGCVQTYGLSRAQTAAFQYHGGLTLQPADSKNGNKDCNWLLVDASAWPAPPGIVQAAEWTPVANVPRPTDKNDQVLVFQRTSQLAP
;
A
#
# COMPACT_ATOMS: atom_id res chain seq x y z
N MET A 1 13.03 39.95 18.57
CA MET A 1 12.71 39.70 17.13
C MET A 1 12.27 38.25 16.99
N THR A 2 11.10 37.98 16.41
CA THR A 2 10.72 36.59 16.07
C THR A 2 11.54 36.13 14.87
N PRO A 3 12.20 34.96 14.92
CA PRO A 3 13.01 34.48 13.80
C PRO A 3 12.13 34.26 12.55
N PRO A 4 12.69 34.48 11.33
CA PRO A 4 11.95 34.35 10.08
C PRO A 4 11.50 32.91 9.80
N THR A 5 12.20 31.92 10.35
CA THR A 5 11.85 30.50 10.30
C THR A 5 11.90 29.89 11.71
N PRO A 6 11.05 28.90 12.02
CA PRO A 6 11.08 28.20 13.31
C PRO A 6 12.21 27.14 13.40
N ALA A 7 13.01 26.97 12.34
CA ALA A 7 14.06 25.97 12.27
C ALA A 7 15.40 26.54 12.77
N ILE A 8 15.84 26.09 13.95
CA ILE A 8 17.13 26.45 14.56
C ILE A 8 17.98 25.19 14.57
N VAL A 9 18.91 25.06 13.64
CA VAL A 9 19.65 23.81 13.40
C VAL A 9 21.14 24.09 13.26
N SER A 10 21.94 23.47 14.12
CA SER A 10 23.40 23.49 14.01
C SER A 10 23.90 22.42 13.04
N GLN A 11 25.11 22.60 12.50
CA GLN A 11 25.74 21.61 11.63
C GLN A 11 25.86 20.22 12.28
N LYS A 12 26.10 20.15 13.59
CA LYS A 12 26.12 18.89 14.36
C LYS A 12 24.77 18.17 14.32
N ALA A 13 23.68 18.92 14.26
CA ALA A 13 22.31 18.38 14.24
C ALA A 13 21.83 17.97 12.84
N ALA A 14 22.42 18.53 11.79
CA ALA A 14 22.18 18.17 10.39
C ALA A 14 23.01 16.97 9.90
N LYS A 15 23.63 16.21 10.79
CA LYS A 15 24.38 14.99 10.41
C LYS A 15 23.47 14.01 9.69
N ALA A 16 23.84 13.59 8.49
CA ALA A 16 23.12 12.57 7.73
C ALA A 16 23.11 11.20 8.44
N LEU A 17 22.03 10.42 8.22
CA LEU A 17 22.01 9.01 8.58
C LEU A 17 23.01 8.24 7.70
N PRO A 18 23.77 7.27 8.24
CA PRO A 18 24.62 6.40 7.42
C PRO A 18 23.78 5.71 6.34
N ARG A 19 24.17 5.87 5.07
CA ARG A 19 23.35 5.42 3.92
C ARG A 19 23.14 3.91 3.92
N TRP A 20 24.15 3.14 4.28
CA TRP A 20 24.02 1.68 4.39
C TRP A 20 22.95 1.27 5.41
N ALA A 21 22.82 1.99 6.54
CA ALA A 21 21.84 1.67 7.58
C ALA A 21 20.43 2.01 7.10
N LEU A 22 20.27 3.13 6.40
CA LEU A 22 19.00 3.51 5.76
C LEU A 22 18.57 2.48 4.71
N LEU A 23 19.49 2.08 3.84
CA LEU A 23 19.23 1.08 2.80
C LEU A 23 18.88 -0.28 3.41
N LEU A 24 19.59 -0.71 4.46
CA LEU A 24 19.28 -1.94 5.18
C LEU A 24 17.88 -1.89 5.79
N LEU A 25 17.50 -0.76 6.40
CA LEU A 25 16.15 -0.57 6.92
C LEU A 25 15.08 -0.63 5.81
N CYS A 26 15.33 0.02 4.67
CA CYS A 26 14.43 -0.06 3.51
C CYS A 26 14.31 -1.49 2.98
N MET A 27 15.42 -2.24 2.86
CA MET A 27 15.39 -3.63 2.44
C MET A 27 14.62 -4.52 3.43
N ALA A 28 14.85 -4.34 4.73
CA ALA A 28 14.14 -5.05 5.79
C ALA A 28 12.64 -4.75 5.81
N TYR A 29 12.22 -3.59 5.32
CA TYR A 29 10.81 -3.25 5.15
C TYR A 29 10.22 -3.86 3.88
N VAL A 30 10.87 -3.68 2.72
CA VAL A 30 10.33 -4.02 1.40
C VAL A 30 10.32 -5.52 1.13
N ILE A 31 11.40 -6.24 1.42
CA ILE A 31 11.56 -7.64 0.96
C ILE A 31 10.55 -8.59 1.61
N PRO A 32 10.36 -8.59 2.95
CA PRO A 32 9.57 -9.64 3.61
C PRO A 32 8.12 -9.71 3.13
N GLY A 33 7.50 -8.58 2.77
CA GLY A 33 6.08 -8.57 2.37
C GLY A 33 5.78 -9.11 0.97
N PHE A 34 6.79 -9.32 0.12
CA PHE A 34 6.61 -9.83 -1.25
C PHE A 34 7.01 -11.30 -1.41
N VAL A 35 7.92 -11.79 -0.57
CA VAL A 35 8.59 -13.09 -0.74
C VAL A 35 7.83 -14.20 0.01
N VAL A 36 7.63 -15.37 -0.64
CA VAL A 36 6.96 -16.57 -0.08
C VAL A 36 5.48 -16.36 0.36
N ARG A 37 4.89 -15.20 0.06
CA ARG A 37 3.51 -14.87 0.40
C ARG A 37 2.52 -15.42 -0.63
N ASP A 38 1.37 -15.94 -0.23
CA ASP A 38 0.28 -16.26 -1.18
C ASP A 38 -0.46 -14.98 -1.62
N PRO A 39 -1.11 -14.95 -2.79
CA PRO A 39 -2.03 -13.87 -3.13
C PRO A 39 -3.15 -13.80 -2.08
N TRP A 40 -3.20 -12.70 -1.33
CA TRP A 40 -4.13 -12.56 -0.21
C TRP A 40 -5.49 -12.04 -0.68
N LYS A 41 -6.53 -12.30 0.12
CA LYS A 41 -7.85 -11.73 -0.14
C LYS A 41 -7.87 -10.21 0.09
N SER A 42 -8.70 -9.44 -0.61
CA SER A 42 -9.49 -9.81 -1.81
C SER A 42 -8.88 -9.20 -3.07
N SER A 43 -8.43 -7.94 -2.97
CA SER A 43 -7.88 -7.18 -4.09
C SER A 43 -6.61 -7.77 -4.67
N ASP A 44 -5.73 -8.34 -3.84
CA ASP A 44 -4.43 -8.86 -4.27
C ASP A 44 -4.59 -10.12 -5.14
N VAL A 45 -5.37 -11.12 -4.70
CA VAL A 45 -5.68 -12.30 -5.53
C VAL A 45 -6.52 -11.96 -6.78
N SER A 46 -7.46 -11.01 -6.67
CA SER A 46 -8.28 -10.59 -7.82
C SER A 46 -7.43 -9.91 -8.89
N ALA A 47 -6.58 -8.97 -8.49
CA ALA A 47 -5.69 -8.26 -9.40
C ALA A 47 -4.70 -9.22 -10.08
N PHE A 48 -4.15 -10.17 -9.32
CA PHE A 48 -3.34 -11.24 -9.87
C PHE A 48 -4.10 -12.10 -10.91
N GLY A 49 -5.36 -12.44 -10.65
CA GLY A 49 -6.21 -13.16 -11.61
C GLY A 49 -6.33 -12.44 -12.97
N TYR A 50 -6.56 -11.13 -12.97
CA TYR A 50 -6.58 -10.32 -14.20
C TYR A 50 -5.22 -10.29 -14.91
N MET A 51 -4.12 -10.15 -14.16
CA MET A 51 -2.76 -10.20 -14.73
C MET A 51 -2.49 -11.54 -15.41
N LEU A 52 -2.94 -12.64 -14.81
CA LEU A 52 -2.74 -13.99 -15.31
C LEU A 52 -3.56 -14.27 -16.59
N GLU A 53 -4.83 -13.86 -16.62
CA GLU A 53 -5.69 -14.03 -17.80
C GLU A 53 -5.21 -13.18 -18.99
N LEU A 54 -4.72 -11.96 -18.73
CA LEU A 54 -4.02 -11.14 -19.73
C LEU A 54 -2.73 -11.80 -20.22
N ALA A 55 -1.88 -12.26 -19.31
CA ALA A 55 -0.60 -12.89 -19.65
C ALA A 55 -0.80 -14.13 -20.55
N ARG A 56 -1.88 -14.88 -20.32
CA ARG A 56 -2.29 -16.06 -21.10
C ARG A 56 -2.98 -15.72 -22.42
N GLY A 57 -3.25 -14.44 -22.71
CA GLY A 57 -3.91 -14.01 -23.94
C GLY A 57 -5.40 -14.36 -24.02
N LYS A 58 -6.05 -14.64 -22.90
CA LYS A 58 -7.49 -14.98 -22.86
C LYS A 58 -8.40 -13.76 -22.93
N THR A 59 -7.86 -12.58 -22.66
CA THR A 59 -8.59 -11.30 -22.67
C THR A 59 -7.79 -10.22 -23.34
N SER A 60 -8.46 -9.15 -23.79
CA SER A 60 -7.79 -8.01 -24.42
C SER A 60 -7.03 -7.15 -23.40
N TRP A 61 -5.89 -6.60 -23.80
CA TRP A 61 -5.10 -5.66 -22.99
C TRP A 61 -5.84 -4.39 -22.60
N LEU A 62 -6.81 -3.95 -23.42
CA LEU A 62 -7.63 -2.76 -23.14
C LEU A 62 -8.93 -3.09 -22.39
N ASN A 63 -9.30 -4.37 -22.31
CA ASN A 63 -10.50 -4.83 -21.62
C ASN A 63 -10.21 -6.15 -20.87
N PRO A 64 -9.45 -6.08 -19.75
CA PRO A 64 -9.14 -7.25 -18.96
C PRO A 64 -10.40 -7.83 -18.31
N LEU A 65 -10.61 -9.13 -18.44
CA LEU A 65 -11.76 -9.83 -17.86
C LEU A 65 -11.27 -10.98 -16.98
N LEU A 66 -12.07 -11.32 -15.98
CA LEU A 66 -11.85 -12.50 -15.14
C LEU A 66 -13.19 -13.19 -14.97
N GLY A 67 -13.32 -14.40 -15.52
CA GLY A 67 -14.62 -15.10 -15.58
C GLY A 67 -15.69 -14.30 -16.32
N GLY A 68 -15.33 -13.49 -17.32
CA GLY A 68 -16.24 -12.62 -18.06
C GLY A 68 -16.58 -11.29 -17.37
N VAL A 69 -16.03 -11.02 -16.18
CA VAL A 69 -16.34 -9.82 -15.38
C VAL A 69 -15.18 -8.83 -15.40
N ALA A 70 -15.47 -7.56 -15.68
CA ALA A 70 -14.50 -6.47 -15.65
C ALA A 70 -14.02 -6.14 -14.21
N PRO A 71 -12.84 -5.52 -14.05
CA PRO A 71 -12.27 -5.23 -12.74
C PRO A 71 -13.05 -4.15 -11.97
N GLU A 72 -12.91 -4.11 -10.65
CA GLU A 72 -13.55 -3.07 -9.81
C GLU A 72 -12.88 -1.70 -9.93
N THR A 73 -11.56 -1.70 -10.13
CA THR A 73 -10.80 -0.51 -10.47
C THR A 73 -10.44 -0.56 -11.95
N ASP A 74 -10.86 0.43 -12.72
CA ASP A 74 -10.68 0.51 -14.18
C ASP A 74 -9.22 0.75 -14.60
N GLY A 75 -8.27 0.73 -13.66
CA GLY A 75 -6.86 0.96 -13.93
C GLY A 75 -6.22 -0.18 -14.71
N LEU A 76 -5.79 0.08 -15.94
CA LEU A 76 -5.12 -0.89 -16.82
C LEU A 76 -3.64 -1.12 -16.48
N LEU A 77 -2.92 -0.08 -16.05
CA LEU A 77 -1.48 -0.13 -15.78
C LEU A 77 -1.04 -1.23 -14.79
N PRO A 78 -1.68 -1.44 -13.63
CA PRO A 78 -1.28 -2.53 -12.73
C PRO A 78 -1.36 -3.90 -13.41
N TYR A 79 -2.40 -4.14 -14.22
CA TYR A 79 -2.57 -5.42 -14.91
C TYR A 79 -1.54 -5.61 -16.01
N TRP A 80 -1.19 -4.55 -16.74
CA TRP A 80 -0.14 -4.59 -17.75
C TRP A 80 1.22 -4.92 -17.14
N LEU A 81 1.58 -4.26 -16.04
CA LEU A 81 2.85 -4.50 -15.36
C LEU A 81 2.96 -5.96 -14.91
N GLY A 82 1.93 -6.48 -14.24
CA GLY A 82 1.91 -7.87 -13.79
C GLY A 82 1.92 -8.88 -14.95
N ALA A 83 1.11 -8.64 -15.99
CA ALA A 83 1.03 -9.53 -17.15
C ALA A 83 2.35 -9.61 -17.93
N LEU A 84 2.99 -8.46 -18.18
CA LEU A 84 4.32 -8.42 -18.82
C LEU A 84 5.38 -9.11 -17.97
N ALA A 85 5.34 -8.92 -16.66
CA ALA A 85 6.28 -9.59 -15.76
C ALA A 85 6.09 -11.11 -15.75
N ILE A 86 4.85 -11.61 -15.81
CA ILE A 86 4.57 -13.04 -15.97
C ILE A 86 5.12 -13.55 -17.31
N GLN A 87 4.92 -12.83 -18.41
CA GLN A 87 5.38 -13.25 -19.74
C GLN A 87 6.90 -13.27 -19.88
N TRP A 88 7.61 -12.36 -19.19
CA TRP A 88 9.08 -12.29 -19.23
C TRP A 88 9.76 -13.10 -18.12
N ALA A 89 8.99 -13.73 -17.24
CA ALA A 89 9.56 -14.50 -16.13
C ALA A 89 10.32 -15.73 -16.65
N PRO A 90 11.53 -16.00 -16.14
CA PRO A 90 12.25 -17.23 -16.47
C PRO A 90 11.51 -18.47 -15.95
N ALA A 91 11.69 -19.60 -16.63
CA ALA A 91 11.17 -20.89 -16.21
C ALA A 91 11.74 -21.27 -14.83
N GLY A 92 10.91 -21.19 -13.80
CA GLY A 92 11.29 -21.44 -12.39
C GLY A 92 10.74 -20.40 -11.41
N ILE A 93 10.34 -19.23 -11.88
CA ILE A 93 9.61 -18.25 -11.06
C ILE A 93 8.11 -18.53 -11.19
N SER A 94 7.41 -18.67 -10.06
CA SER A 94 5.96 -18.84 -10.07
C SER A 94 5.27 -17.58 -10.62
N PRO A 95 4.13 -17.71 -11.33
CA PRO A 95 3.44 -16.55 -11.89
C PRO A 95 3.07 -15.48 -10.85
N ASP A 96 2.73 -15.89 -9.62
CA ASP A 96 2.42 -14.97 -8.52
C ASP A 96 3.65 -14.16 -8.06
N MET A 97 4.83 -14.77 -8.03
CA MET A 97 6.08 -14.07 -7.72
C MET A 97 6.47 -13.13 -8.86
N ALA A 98 6.39 -13.60 -10.10
CA ALA A 98 6.67 -12.80 -11.29
C ALA A 98 5.81 -11.53 -11.33
N ALA A 99 4.50 -11.67 -11.11
CA ALA A 99 3.56 -10.56 -11.12
C ALA A 99 3.88 -9.48 -10.09
N ARG A 100 4.56 -9.82 -8.98
CA ARG A 100 4.92 -8.89 -7.90
C ARG A 100 6.23 -8.13 -8.13
N LEU A 101 7.13 -8.62 -8.98
CA LEU A 101 8.44 -7.99 -9.18
C LEU A 101 8.34 -6.50 -9.58
N PRO A 102 7.44 -6.08 -10.50
CA PRO A 102 7.26 -4.65 -10.78
C PRO A 102 6.83 -3.86 -9.55
N PHE A 103 5.98 -4.44 -8.70
CA PHE A 103 5.43 -3.81 -7.49
C PHE A 103 6.49 -3.62 -6.40
N VAL A 104 7.48 -4.53 -6.30
CA VAL A 104 8.70 -4.31 -5.48
C VAL A 104 9.41 -3.03 -5.96
N GLY A 105 9.62 -2.91 -7.27
CA GLY A 105 10.23 -1.73 -7.88
C GLY A 105 9.45 -0.45 -7.62
N LEU A 106 8.12 -0.49 -7.71
CA LEU A 106 7.25 0.65 -7.42
C LEU A 106 7.31 1.09 -5.96
N LEU A 107 7.40 0.16 -5.00
CA LEU A 107 7.60 0.52 -3.59
C LEU A 107 8.96 1.17 -3.38
N VAL A 108 10.04 0.61 -3.95
CA VAL A 108 11.38 1.23 -3.88
C VAL A 108 11.35 2.64 -4.49
N LEU A 109 10.72 2.81 -5.65
CA LEU A 109 10.60 4.10 -6.31
C LEU A 109 9.77 5.08 -5.48
N THR A 110 8.73 4.62 -4.77
CA THR A 110 7.95 5.43 -3.82
C THR A 110 8.85 5.99 -2.71
N LEU A 111 9.68 5.14 -2.10
CA LEU A 111 10.60 5.54 -1.03
C LEU A 111 11.65 6.54 -1.53
N VAL A 112 12.22 6.29 -2.71
CA VAL A 112 13.21 7.17 -3.36
C VAL A 112 12.59 8.51 -3.74
N ALA A 113 11.44 8.52 -4.41
CA ALA A 113 10.74 9.74 -4.82
C ALA A 113 10.33 10.56 -3.59
N THR A 114 9.87 9.93 -2.51
CA THR A 114 9.56 10.63 -1.26
C THR A 114 10.81 11.26 -0.67
N TRP A 115 11.92 10.51 -0.55
CA TRP A 115 13.17 11.04 -0.01
C TRP A 115 13.66 12.26 -0.80
N TYR A 116 13.67 12.17 -2.14
CA TYR A 116 14.08 13.30 -2.98
C TYR A 116 13.07 14.45 -2.96
N GLY A 117 11.77 14.17 -2.86
CA GLY A 117 10.74 15.20 -2.70
C GLY A 117 10.97 16.03 -1.43
N VAL A 118 11.19 15.37 -0.29
CA VAL A 118 11.54 16.04 0.97
C VAL A 118 12.85 16.79 0.84
N TYR A 119 13.88 16.18 0.25
CA TYR A 119 15.19 16.80 0.04
C TYR A 119 15.08 18.13 -0.72
N TYR A 120 14.42 18.16 -1.87
CA TYR A 120 14.31 19.38 -2.67
C TYR A 120 13.38 20.43 -2.06
N LEU A 121 12.34 20.04 -1.31
CA LEU A 121 11.55 21.00 -0.55
C LEU A 121 12.34 21.59 0.62
N ALA A 122 13.14 20.79 1.31
CA ALA A 122 14.00 21.25 2.40
C ALA A 122 15.16 22.13 1.91
N ARG A 123 15.49 22.12 0.62
CA ARG A 123 16.41 23.07 -0.03
C ARG A 123 15.77 24.42 -0.40
N SER A 124 14.47 24.60 -0.19
CA SER A 124 13.82 25.89 -0.45
C SER A 124 14.41 26.97 0.48
N PRO A 125 14.58 28.21 0.01
CA PRO A 125 15.08 29.31 0.85
C PRO A 125 14.26 29.50 2.13
N ALA A 126 12.93 29.46 2.02
CA ALA A 126 12.02 29.61 3.17
C ALA A 126 12.05 28.44 4.17
N ALA A 127 12.63 27.29 3.79
CA ALA A 127 12.76 26.11 4.63
C ALA A 127 14.10 26.05 5.38
N GLN A 128 15.08 26.91 5.03
CA GLN A 128 16.42 26.88 5.60
C GLN A 128 16.44 27.28 7.09
N PRO A 129 17.40 26.74 7.87
CA PRO A 129 17.59 27.15 9.26
C PRO A 129 18.01 28.61 9.38
N VAL A 130 17.72 29.22 10.53
CA VAL A 130 18.14 30.58 10.85
C VAL A 130 19.68 30.66 10.90
N ALA A 131 20.27 31.65 10.22
CA ALA A 131 21.70 31.91 10.28
C ALA A 131 22.10 32.37 11.69
N PHE A 132 23.18 31.79 12.24
CA PHE A 132 23.66 32.14 13.57
C PHE A 132 24.65 33.31 13.48
N ALA A 133 24.64 34.19 14.50
CA ALA A 133 25.47 35.39 14.51
C ALA A 133 26.99 35.11 14.41
N PHE A 134 27.43 33.92 14.81
CA PHE A 134 28.84 33.51 14.83
C PHE A 134 29.14 32.33 13.89
N GLY A 135 28.21 32.00 12.98
CA GLY A 135 28.28 30.80 12.16
C GLY A 135 28.00 29.50 12.93
N GLY A 136 27.97 28.38 12.20
CA GLY A 136 27.71 27.04 12.76
C GLY A 136 26.28 26.52 12.53
N GLU A 137 25.44 27.30 11.83
CA GLU A 137 24.21 26.82 11.25
C GLU A 137 24.47 25.67 10.26
N ALA A 138 23.46 24.84 10.04
CA ALA A 138 23.59 23.73 9.12
C ALA A 138 23.71 24.18 7.67
N LEU A 139 24.64 23.57 6.93
CA LEU A 139 24.76 23.74 5.49
C LEU A 139 23.45 23.30 4.81
N PRO A 140 22.96 24.03 3.78
CA PRO A 140 21.67 23.75 3.17
C PRO A 140 21.50 22.32 2.66
N THR A 141 22.57 21.75 2.09
CA THR A 141 22.58 20.38 1.56
C THR A 141 22.52 19.32 2.66
N ASP A 142 23.21 19.55 3.78
CA ASP A 142 23.24 18.62 4.90
C ASP A 142 21.94 18.66 5.70
N TYR A 143 21.40 19.85 5.92
CA TYR A 143 20.06 20.03 6.47
C TYR A 143 19.03 19.30 5.61
N ALA A 144 19.02 19.54 4.30
CA ALA A 144 18.07 18.88 3.40
C ALA A 144 18.19 17.35 3.41
N ARG A 145 19.40 16.80 3.49
CA ARG A 145 19.61 15.34 3.63
C ARG A 145 19.06 14.82 4.96
N ALA A 146 19.31 15.51 6.07
CA ALA A 146 18.79 15.12 7.38
C ALA A 146 17.26 15.18 7.44
N MET A 147 16.65 16.18 6.77
CA MET A 147 15.19 16.27 6.63
C MET A 147 14.63 15.15 5.77
N ALA A 148 15.28 14.82 4.65
CA ALA A 148 14.89 13.72 3.79
C ALA A 148 14.99 12.36 4.49
N ASP A 149 16.05 12.14 5.28
CA ASP A 149 16.17 10.96 6.15
C ASP A 149 15.01 10.89 7.13
N GLY A 150 14.69 12.02 7.80
CA GLY A 150 13.53 12.12 8.69
C GLY A 150 12.20 11.84 7.99
N GLY A 151 11.97 12.39 6.79
CA GLY A 151 10.74 12.16 6.03
C GLY A 151 10.58 10.71 5.58
N LEU A 152 11.66 10.06 5.12
CA LEU A 152 11.61 8.64 4.77
C LEU A 152 11.35 7.76 6.00
N LEU A 153 11.98 8.07 7.15
CA LEU A 153 11.69 7.38 8.41
C LEU A 153 10.22 7.58 8.85
N ALA A 154 9.68 8.80 8.72
CA ALA A 154 8.27 9.06 9.01
C ALA A 154 7.34 8.23 8.10
N LEU A 155 7.66 8.10 6.81
CA LEU A 155 6.89 7.29 5.87
C LEU A 155 6.91 5.80 6.27
N LEU A 156 8.09 5.24 6.55
CA LEU A 156 8.23 3.84 6.98
C LEU A 156 7.55 3.56 8.32
N ALA A 157 7.44 4.56 9.19
CA ALA A 157 6.74 4.44 10.47
C ALA A 157 5.21 4.43 10.35
N CYS A 158 4.64 4.82 9.20
CA CYS A 158 3.20 4.82 8.97
C CYS A 158 2.66 3.39 8.91
N LEU A 159 1.83 3.01 9.89
CA LEU A 159 1.24 1.66 9.98
C LEU A 159 0.41 1.29 8.73
N GLY A 160 -0.31 2.26 8.17
CA GLY A 160 -1.13 2.08 6.97
C GLY A 160 -0.35 1.76 5.70
N LEU A 161 0.96 2.04 5.67
CA LEU A 161 1.81 1.71 4.54
C LEU A 161 2.08 0.20 4.45
N ALA A 162 2.20 -0.49 5.60
CA ALA A 162 2.78 -1.82 5.69
C ALA A 162 2.10 -2.83 4.75
N GLN A 163 0.83 -3.13 4.94
CA GLN A 163 0.16 -4.11 4.10
C GLN A 163 -0.06 -3.61 2.67
N LEU A 164 -0.63 -2.41 2.51
CA LEU A 164 -1.11 -1.94 1.21
C LEU A 164 0.02 -1.68 0.21
N SER A 165 1.23 -1.37 0.71
CA SER A 165 2.41 -1.22 -0.14
C SER A 165 3.02 -2.54 -0.62
N HIS A 166 2.57 -3.68 -0.08
CA HIS A 166 3.04 -5.02 -0.44
C HIS A 166 1.98 -5.86 -1.17
N GLU A 167 0.86 -5.24 -1.58
CA GLU A 167 -0.17 -5.84 -2.43
C GLU A 167 0.06 -5.43 -3.90
N ALA A 168 -0.02 -6.39 -4.82
CA ALA A 168 0.15 -6.17 -6.26
C ALA A 168 -1.14 -5.61 -6.87
N THR A 169 -1.51 -4.40 -6.46
CA THR A 169 -2.80 -3.77 -6.79
C THR A 169 -2.63 -2.40 -7.45
N SER A 170 -3.71 -1.86 -8.00
CA SER A 170 -3.78 -0.49 -8.53
C SER A 170 -3.32 0.55 -7.51
N TYR A 171 -3.55 0.32 -6.21
CA TYR A 171 -3.24 1.29 -5.15
C TYR A 171 -1.74 1.51 -4.93
N LEU A 172 -0.89 0.49 -5.10
CA LEU A 172 0.57 0.69 -5.02
C LEU A 172 1.09 1.48 -6.23
N VAL A 173 0.52 1.24 -7.42
CA VAL A 173 0.83 2.06 -8.60
C VAL A 173 0.42 3.51 -8.36
N GLN A 174 -0.79 3.75 -7.83
CA GLN A 174 -1.26 5.08 -7.48
C GLN A 174 -0.37 5.76 -6.42
N LEU A 175 0.09 5.02 -5.40
CA LEU A 175 1.00 5.53 -4.37
C LEU A 175 2.34 5.97 -4.99
N CYS A 176 2.95 5.10 -5.81
CA CYS A 176 4.20 5.40 -6.50
C CYS A 176 4.06 6.60 -7.42
N CYS A 177 3.01 6.63 -8.25
CA CYS A 177 2.74 7.73 -9.16
C CYS A 177 2.47 9.03 -8.39
N THR A 178 1.75 9.00 -7.27
CA THR A 178 1.56 10.17 -6.39
C THR A 178 2.90 10.69 -5.85
N ALA A 179 3.78 9.79 -5.40
CA ALA A 179 5.13 10.16 -4.95
C ALA A 179 5.99 10.75 -6.07
N LEU A 180 5.86 10.24 -7.30
CA LEU A 180 6.53 10.80 -8.49
C LEU A 180 6.02 12.20 -8.83
N VAL A 181 4.70 12.44 -8.80
CA VAL A 181 4.13 13.79 -9.00
C VAL A 181 4.62 14.74 -7.91
N PHE A 182 4.61 14.29 -6.65
CA PHE A 182 5.12 15.07 -5.51
C PHE A 182 6.60 15.43 -5.68
N PHE A 183 7.44 14.45 -6.02
CA PHE A 183 8.85 14.66 -6.35
C PHE A 183 9.05 15.61 -7.54
N GLY A 184 8.22 15.47 -8.58
CA GLY A 184 8.24 16.31 -9.76
C GLY A 184 8.09 17.78 -9.39
N PHE A 185 6.99 18.15 -8.71
CA PHE A 185 6.79 19.53 -8.27
C PHE A 185 7.85 20.01 -7.27
N ALA A 186 8.32 19.15 -6.36
CA ALA A 186 9.36 19.48 -5.40
C ALA A 186 10.71 19.85 -6.06
N SER A 187 11.05 19.26 -7.21
CA SER A 187 12.38 19.35 -7.82
C SER A 187 12.49 20.27 -9.04
N LEU A 188 11.36 20.82 -9.54
CA LEU A 188 11.33 21.77 -10.67
C LEU A 188 12.21 23.02 -10.50
N ALA A 189 12.50 23.41 -9.26
CA ALA A 189 13.41 24.52 -8.95
C ALA A 189 14.88 24.22 -9.33
N PHE A 190 15.26 22.94 -9.38
CA PHE A 190 16.66 22.51 -9.45
C PHE A 190 16.99 21.77 -10.75
N HIS A 191 16.02 21.06 -11.31
CA HIS A 191 16.20 20.23 -12.51
C HIS A 191 15.04 20.43 -13.48
N ARG A 192 15.27 20.16 -14.77
CA ARG A 192 14.23 20.27 -15.82
C ARG A 192 13.74 18.90 -16.27
N VAL A 193 14.65 18.00 -16.61
CA VAL A 193 14.32 16.72 -17.26
C VAL A 193 13.71 15.72 -16.28
N ALA A 194 14.42 15.39 -15.19
CA ALA A 194 13.94 14.42 -14.20
C ALA A 194 12.54 14.77 -13.62
N PRO A 195 12.25 16.00 -13.17
CA PRO A 195 10.90 16.36 -12.71
C PRO A 195 9.86 16.31 -13.82
N ALA A 196 10.18 16.71 -15.05
CA ALA A 196 9.23 16.65 -16.16
C ALA A 196 8.84 15.19 -16.46
N LEU A 197 9.82 14.29 -16.52
CA LEU A 197 9.57 12.85 -16.69
C LEU A 197 8.76 12.29 -15.52
N ALA A 198 9.07 12.69 -14.28
CA ALA A 198 8.32 12.27 -13.10
C ALA A 198 6.87 12.77 -13.10
N LEU A 199 6.61 14.01 -13.56
CA LEU A 199 5.25 14.55 -13.70
C LEU A 199 4.48 13.83 -14.79
N VAL A 200 5.08 13.58 -15.95
CA VAL A 200 4.46 12.82 -17.05
C VAL A 200 4.13 11.39 -16.59
N ALA A 201 5.12 10.66 -16.08
CA ALA A 201 4.94 9.28 -15.61
C ALA A 201 3.97 9.19 -14.42
N GLY A 202 4.04 10.14 -13.49
CA GLY A 202 3.18 10.19 -12.31
C GLY A 202 1.72 10.52 -12.63
N LEU A 203 1.46 11.57 -13.42
CA LEU A 203 0.09 11.97 -13.76
C LEU A 203 -0.58 10.97 -14.72
N ALA A 204 0.15 10.52 -15.76
CA ALA A 204 -0.38 9.51 -16.67
C ALA A 204 -0.54 8.15 -15.97
N GLY A 205 0.41 7.78 -15.11
CA GLY A 205 0.34 6.55 -14.34
C GLY A 205 -0.81 6.52 -13.32
N LEU A 206 -1.09 7.64 -12.63
CA LEU A 206 -2.28 7.76 -11.76
C LEU A 206 -3.58 7.55 -12.55
N ALA A 207 -3.69 8.21 -13.71
CA ALA A 207 -4.83 8.05 -14.60
C ALA A 207 -5.00 6.60 -15.07
N LEU A 208 -3.93 5.98 -15.57
CA LEU A 208 -3.95 4.58 -16.03
C LEU A 208 -4.06 3.56 -14.90
N ALA A 209 -3.81 3.94 -13.65
CA ALA A 209 -4.06 3.13 -12.47
C ALA A 209 -5.49 3.30 -11.92
N GLY A 210 -6.38 3.98 -12.63
CA GLY A 210 -7.78 4.14 -12.26
C GLY A 210 -8.06 5.30 -11.31
N ALA A 211 -7.16 6.29 -11.23
CA ALA A 211 -7.29 7.48 -10.41
C ALA A 211 -7.18 8.81 -11.19
N PRO A 212 -7.90 8.99 -12.32
CA PRO A 212 -7.82 10.21 -13.12
C PRO A 212 -8.24 11.47 -12.35
N ALA A 213 -9.24 11.38 -11.47
CA ALA A 213 -9.65 12.50 -10.63
C ALA A 213 -8.56 12.94 -9.63
N LEU A 214 -7.77 12.00 -9.11
CA LEU A 214 -6.65 12.34 -8.23
C LEU A 214 -5.49 12.92 -9.04
N ALA A 215 -5.23 12.40 -10.25
CA ALA A 215 -4.25 12.99 -11.16
C ALA A 215 -4.58 14.48 -11.44
N THR A 216 -5.85 14.78 -11.74
CA THR A 216 -6.27 16.16 -11.99
C THR A 216 -6.18 17.03 -10.74
N LEU A 217 -6.71 16.60 -9.58
CA LEU A 217 -6.68 17.39 -8.36
C LEU A 217 -5.26 17.68 -7.87
N LEU A 218 -4.38 16.66 -7.88
CA LEU A 218 -2.97 16.82 -7.49
C LEU A 218 -2.20 17.67 -8.50
N GLY A 219 -2.41 17.46 -9.80
CA GLY A 219 -1.78 18.24 -10.86
C GLY A 219 -2.21 19.71 -10.86
N LEU A 220 -3.50 19.99 -10.71
CA LEU A 220 -4.04 21.36 -10.66
C LEU A 220 -3.52 22.11 -9.45
N GLY A 221 -3.55 21.51 -8.26
CA GLY A 221 -3.02 22.19 -7.07
C GLY A 221 -1.49 22.33 -7.10
N GLY A 222 -0.76 21.37 -7.67
CA GLY A 222 0.67 21.53 -7.91
C GLY A 222 0.99 22.68 -8.88
N ALA A 223 0.24 22.78 -10.00
CA ALA A 223 0.35 23.90 -10.94
C ALA A 223 -0.04 25.24 -10.29
N TRP A 224 -1.05 25.26 -9.42
CA TRP A 224 -1.47 26.43 -8.66
C TRP A 224 -0.38 26.92 -7.70
N VAL A 225 0.15 26.02 -6.86
CA VAL A 225 1.26 26.32 -5.94
C VAL A 225 2.46 26.86 -6.73
N LEU A 226 2.76 26.25 -7.87
CA LEU A 226 3.85 26.69 -8.73
C LEU A 226 3.61 28.08 -9.35
N TRP A 227 2.39 28.37 -9.79
CA TRP A 227 2.02 29.67 -10.35
C TRP A 227 2.25 30.82 -9.35
N HIS A 228 1.88 30.57 -8.09
CA HIS A 228 1.99 31.52 -6.99
C HIS A 228 3.32 31.48 -6.23
N ALA A 229 4.21 30.53 -6.56
CA ALA A 229 5.52 30.44 -5.93
C ALA A 229 6.35 31.72 -6.18
N PRO A 230 7.20 32.16 -5.24
CA PRO A 230 8.09 33.30 -5.45
C PRO A 230 9.00 33.09 -6.66
N ALA A 231 9.19 34.14 -7.47
CA ALA A 231 10.00 34.07 -8.70
C ALA A 231 11.44 33.62 -8.47
N GLN A 232 11.97 33.94 -7.30
CA GLN A 232 13.32 33.61 -6.87
C GLN A 232 13.48 32.12 -6.54
N GLU A 233 12.39 31.39 -6.27
CA GLU A 233 12.44 29.96 -5.95
C GLU A 233 12.38 29.07 -7.18
N VAL A 234 11.60 29.44 -8.21
CA VAL A 234 11.43 28.63 -9.43
C VAL A 234 11.47 29.51 -10.68
N ALA A 235 12.52 29.33 -11.48
CA ALA A 235 12.61 29.95 -12.79
C ALA A 235 11.53 29.38 -13.74
N HIS A 236 10.95 30.23 -14.58
CA HIS A 236 9.92 29.84 -15.56
C HIS A 236 8.68 29.16 -14.93
N ARG A 237 8.34 29.50 -13.67
CA ARG A 237 7.22 28.88 -12.94
C ARG A 237 5.90 28.86 -13.71
N ARG A 238 5.57 29.93 -14.43
CA ARG A 238 4.35 30.02 -15.25
C ARG A 238 4.39 29.07 -16.44
N THR A 239 5.55 28.93 -17.10
CA THR A 239 5.73 27.97 -18.20
C THR A 239 5.53 26.54 -17.72
N TRP A 240 6.10 26.18 -16.58
CA TRP A 240 5.89 24.86 -15.99
C TRP A 240 4.45 24.62 -15.54
N ALA A 241 3.78 25.64 -14.97
CA ALA A 241 2.37 25.55 -14.63
C ALA A 241 1.50 25.35 -15.89
N CYS A 242 1.72 26.13 -16.96
CA CYS A 242 1.03 25.94 -18.24
C CYS A 242 1.32 24.58 -18.86
N ALA A 243 2.57 24.11 -18.84
CA ALA A 243 2.94 22.79 -19.34
C ALA A 243 2.23 21.66 -18.55
N THR A 244 2.11 21.82 -17.23
CA THR A 244 1.33 20.90 -16.39
C THR A 244 -0.15 20.91 -16.77
N LEU A 245 -0.75 22.09 -17.01
CA LEU A 245 -2.14 22.20 -17.45
C LEU A 245 -2.36 21.55 -18.83
N ALA A 246 -1.44 21.74 -19.77
CA ALA A 246 -1.48 21.10 -21.08
C ALA A 246 -1.38 19.57 -20.97
N LEU A 247 -0.48 19.07 -20.10
CA LEU A 247 -0.37 17.65 -19.80
C LEU A 247 -1.66 17.09 -19.19
N LEU A 248 -2.31 17.82 -18.27
CA LEU A 248 -3.58 17.41 -17.69
C LEU A 248 -4.70 17.36 -18.74
N ALA A 249 -4.74 18.31 -19.67
CA ALA A 249 -5.70 18.28 -20.78
C ALA A 249 -5.50 17.05 -21.68
N ALA A 250 -4.24 16.71 -22.00
CA ALA A 250 -3.90 15.51 -22.76
C ALA A 250 -4.31 14.22 -22.01
N ILE A 251 -4.04 14.14 -20.71
CA ILE A 251 -4.44 13.01 -19.86
C ILE A 251 -5.95 12.91 -19.73
N ALA A 252 -6.67 14.03 -19.63
CA ALA A 252 -8.12 14.04 -19.62
C ALA A 252 -8.71 13.50 -20.93
N GLY A 253 -8.13 13.88 -22.08
CA GLY A 253 -8.49 13.32 -23.38
C GLY A 253 -8.22 11.82 -23.48
N MET A 254 -7.03 11.37 -23.06
CA MET A 254 -6.67 9.94 -23.03
C MET A 254 -7.62 9.12 -22.15
N THR A 255 -7.92 9.61 -20.95
CA THR A 255 -8.79 8.90 -20.00
C THR A 255 -10.25 8.90 -20.43
N TRP A 256 -10.70 9.93 -21.15
CA TRP A 256 -12.00 9.95 -21.81
C TRP A 256 -12.09 8.87 -22.90
N LEU A 257 -11.08 8.77 -23.78
CA LEU A 257 -11.04 7.77 -24.85
C LEU A 257 -11.00 6.33 -24.32
N LEU A 258 -10.32 6.11 -23.19
CA LEU A 258 -10.21 4.80 -22.54
C LEU A 258 -11.39 4.49 -21.59
N GLY A 259 -12.35 5.40 -21.41
CA GLY A 259 -13.49 5.21 -20.52
C GLY A 259 -13.11 5.08 -19.03
N LEU A 260 -11.99 5.67 -18.60
CA LEU A 260 -11.44 5.52 -17.25
C LEU A 260 -12.09 6.44 -16.20
N TRP A 261 -12.98 7.35 -16.64
CA TRP A 261 -13.72 8.24 -15.75
C TRP A 261 -14.90 7.51 -15.11
N GLY A 262 -14.78 7.22 -13.82
CA GLY A 262 -15.87 6.65 -13.01
C GLY A 262 -16.24 7.57 -11.85
N TRP A 263 -17.54 7.75 -11.61
CA TRP A 263 -18.04 8.42 -10.41
C TRP A 263 -17.93 7.46 -9.21
N ARG A 264 -16.93 7.68 -8.36
CA ARG A 264 -16.63 6.84 -7.17
C ARG A 264 -16.96 7.54 -5.84
N ILE A 265 -17.73 8.63 -5.92
CA ILE A 265 -18.14 9.42 -4.75
C ILE A 265 -19.32 8.69 -4.09
N VAL A 266 -19.13 8.27 -2.84
CA VAL A 266 -20.21 7.72 -2.03
C VAL A 266 -20.82 8.88 -1.24
N GLY A 267 -22.11 9.15 -1.47
CA GLY A 267 -22.82 10.23 -0.78
C GLY A 267 -22.82 10.03 0.74
N ILE A 268 -22.59 11.11 1.48
CA ILE A 268 -22.61 11.13 2.96
C ILE A 268 -23.97 10.64 3.52
N ALA A 269 -25.06 10.84 2.77
CA ALA A 269 -26.41 10.44 3.12
C ALA A 269 -26.74 8.96 2.82
N ALA A 270 -25.89 8.22 2.10
CA ALA A 270 -26.18 6.84 1.67
C ALA A 270 -25.93 5.78 2.76
N GLY A 271 -25.79 6.16 4.03
CA GLY A 271 -25.61 5.23 5.16
C GLY A 271 -24.32 4.41 5.16
N GLY A 272 -23.42 4.61 4.18
CA GLY A 272 -22.32 3.69 3.87
C GLY A 272 -20.98 3.94 4.55
N LYS A 273 -20.84 4.97 5.39
CA LYS A 273 -19.59 5.24 6.14
C LYS A 273 -19.81 5.22 7.63
N GLU A 274 -19.29 4.18 8.27
CA GLU A 274 -19.23 4.09 9.72
C GLU A 274 -18.19 5.09 10.23
N TRP A 275 -18.65 6.26 10.71
CA TRP A 275 -17.78 7.35 11.15
C TRP A 275 -16.74 6.94 12.19
N LEU A 276 -17.07 5.96 13.04
CA LEU A 276 -16.14 5.41 14.02
C LEU A 276 -14.98 4.64 13.36
N SER A 277 -15.25 3.88 12.30
CA SER A 277 -14.20 3.17 11.56
C SER A 277 -13.32 4.15 10.77
N LEU A 278 -13.91 5.21 10.20
CA LEU A 278 -13.18 6.29 9.55
C LEU A 278 -12.29 7.06 10.55
N ALA A 279 -12.79 7.37 11.73
CA ALA A 279 -12.00 8.01 12.79
C ALA A 279 -10.83 7.12 13.25
N ARG A 280 -11.09 5.81 13.42
CA ARG A 280 -10.04 4.83 13.74
C ARG A 280 -8.98 4.75 12.64
N LEU A 281 -9.40 4.78 11.38
CA LEU A 281 -8.50 4.80 10.23
C LEU A 281 -7.61 6.05 10.27
N LEU A 282 -8.18 7.25 10.36
CA LEU A 282 -7.40 8.50 10.41
C LEU A 282 -6.45 8.55 11.62
N LEU A 283 -6.85 7.97 12.76
CA LEU A 283 -6.05 7.93 13.97
C LEU A 283 -4.81 7.04 13.85
N TRP A 284 -4.94 5.83 13.31
CA TRP A 284 -3.87 4.83 13.33
C TRP A 284 -3.10 4.73 12.02
N PHE A 285 -3.74 4.96 10.88
CA PHE A 285 -3.18 4.68 9.57
C PHE A 285 -1.94 5.52 9.26
N GLY A 286 -2.02 6.84 9.52
CA GLY A 286 -0.92 7.77 9.34
C GLY A 286 -0.06 7.97 10.59
N TRP A 287 -0.27 7.22 11.66
CA TRP A 287 0.54 7.36 12.88
C TRP A 287 1.97 6.88 12.62
N PRO A 288 3.04 7.59 13.05
CA PRO A 288 3.07 8.83 13.83
C PRO A 288 3.23 10.11 12.97
N ALA A 289 3.04 10.03 11.66
CA ALA A 289 3.23 11.16 10.75
C ALA A 289 2.13 12.23 10.89
N TRP A 290 0.86 11.87 11.04
CA TRP A 290 -0.23 12.87 11.10
C TRP A 290 -0.16 13.81 12.32
N PRO A 291 0.17 13.39 13.56
CA PRO A 291 0.30 14.33 14.68
C PRO A 291 1.47 15.29 14.46
N LEU A 292 2.58 14.80 13.90
CA LEU A 292 3.73 15.62 13.55
C LEU A 292 3.40 16.59 12.41
N ALA A 293 2.59 16.17 11.44
CA ALA A 293 2.11 17.04 10.38
C ALA A 293 1.27 18.20 10.96
N ILE A 294 0.31 17.91 11.85
CA ILE A 294 -0.47 18.95 12.55
C ILE A 294 0.44 19.88 13.35
N TRP A 295 1.45 19.32 14.04
CA TRP A 295 2.45 20.12 14.76
C TRP A 295 3.20 21.07 13.83
N THR A 296 3.59 20.61 12.64
CA THR A 296 4.18 21.47 11.59
C THR A 296 3.24 22.58 11.19
N LEU A 297 1.96 22.29 10.91
CA LEU A 297 0.97 23.31 10.55
C LEU A 297 0.85 24.38 11.65
N TRP A 298 0.86 23.97 12.92
CA TRP A 298 0.77 24.90 14.04
C TRP A 298 2.03 25.78 14.21
N ARG A 299 3.24 25.18 14.12
CA ARG A 299 4.52 25.89 14.28
C ARG A 299 4.81 26.81 13.10
N TRP A 300 4.44 26.41 11.89
CA TRP A 300 4.69 27.13 10.65
C TRP A 300 3.48 27.98 10.18
N ARG A 301 2.40 28.08 10.99
CA ARG A 301 1.15 28.80 10.64
C ARG A 301 1.34 30.22 10.09
N LYS A 302 2.34 30.96 10.58
CA LYS A 302 2.64 32.32 10.11
C LYS A 302 3.16 32.35 8.68
N GLN A 303 3.96 31.34 8.29
CA GLN A 303 4.43 31.21 6.91
C GLN A 303 3.31 30.71 5.99
N ILE A 304 2.47 29.79 6.48
CA ILE A 304 1.30 29.31 5.72
C ILE A 304 0.31 30.44 5.44
N ALA A 305 0.02 31.27 6.45
CA ALA A 305 -0.88 32.42 6.34
C ALA A 305 -0.23 33.66 5.68
N SER A 306 1.05 33.59 5.31
CA SER A 306 1.70 34.70 4.63
C SER A 306 1.19 34.82 3.19
N ALA A 307 1.30 36.03 2.60
CA ALA A 307 0.95 36.23 1.20
C ALA A 307 1.86 35.44 0.23
N GLN A 308 2.98 34.90 0.70
CA GLN A 308 3.90 34.09 -0.09
C GLN A 308 3.54 32.61 0.01
N TRP A 309 3.31 31.99 -1.15
CA TRP A 309 2.98 30.56 -1.26
C TRP A 309 4.23 29.70 -1.13
N HIS A 310 4.76 29.59 0.09
CA HIS A 310 5.94 28.77 0.38
C HIS A 310 5.70 27.29 0.03
N ARG A 311 6.40 26.81 -1.01
CA ARG A 311 6.16 25.49 -1.60
C ARG A 311 6.45 24.33 -0.65
N HIS A 312 7.39 24.49 0.29
CA HIS A 312 7.76 23.43 1.24
C HIS A 312 6.63 23.07 2.21
N LEU A 313 5.63 23.94 2.37
CA LEU A 313 4.44 23.70 3.21
C LEU A 313 3.19 23.48 2.36
N TRP A 314 2.93 24.34 1.38
CA TRP A 314 1.69 24.28 0.59
C TRP A 314 1.58 23.04 -0.30
N LEU A 315 2.69 22.58 -0.88
CA LEU A 315 2.68 21.38 -1.72
C LEU A 315 2.31 20.12 -0.92
N PRO A 316 3.02 19.76 0.18
CA PRO A 316 2.63 18.59 0.96
C PRO A 316 1.30 18.77 1.71
N LEU A 317 0.92 20.00 2.07
CA LEU A 317 -0.41 20.27 2.62
C LEU A 317 -1.51 19.97 1.59
N TRP A 318 -1.39 20.44 0.35
CA TRP A 318 -2.35 20.18 -0.72
C TRP A 318 -2.53 18.68 -0.97
N PHE A 319 -1.42 17.94 -1.11
CA PHE A 319 -1.47 16.49 -1.35
C PHE A 319 -2.12 15.74 -0.19
N SER A 320 -1.85 16.16 1.05
CA SER A 320 -2.49 15.59 2.24
C SER A 320 -3.99 15.89 2.27
N LEU A 321 -4.40 17.14 1.96
CA LEU A 321 -5.81 17.55 1.94
C LEU A 321 -6.61 16.84 0.85
N VAL A 322 -6.07 16.71 -0.36
CA VAL A 322 -6.72 15.96 -1.44
C VAL A 322 -6.92 14.50 -1.03
N SER A 323 -5.91 13.87 -0.43
CA SER A 323 -5.98 12.47 0.00
C SER A 323 -6.98 12.28 1.16
N ILE A 324 -7.01 13.19 2.14
CA ILE A 324 -8.00 13.17 3.23
C ILE A 324 -9.41 13.43 2.68
N GLY A 325 -9.57 14.40 1.77
CA GLY A 325 -10.84 14.67 1.11
C GLY A 325 -11.35 13.44 0.35
N ALA A 326 -10.48 12.77 -0.41
CA ALA A 326 -10.81 11.52 -1.10
C ALA A 326 -11.15 10.39 -0.11
N THR A 327 -10.44 10.29 1.02
CA THR A 327 -10.73 9.34 2.11
C THR A 327 -12.14 9.54 2.67
N ILE A 328 -12.58 10.80 2.78
CA ILE A 328 -13.92 11.15 3.28
C ILE A 328 -15.00 10.94 2.22
N THR A 329 -14.70 11.09 0.93
CA THR A 329 -15.73 11.05 -0.15
C THR A 329 -15.78 9.74 -0.95
N THR A 330 -14.76 8.89 -0.89
CA THR A 330 -14.67 7.66 -1.71
C THR A 330 -14.54 6.39 -0.86
N ASN A 331 -14.87 5.24 -1.44
CA ASN A 331 -14.62 3.92 -0.87
C ASN A 331 -13.74 3.09 -1.84
N PRO A 332 -12.76 2.32 -1.34
CA PRO A 332 -12.36 2.17 0.07
C PRO A 332 -11.51 3.35 0.59
N ALA A 333 -11.78 3.81 1.82
CA ALA A 333 -11.19 5.02 2.38
C ALA A 333 -9.68 4.91 2.69
N ASP A 334 -9.22 3.75 3.16
CA ASP A 334 -7.82 3.44 3.45
C ASP A 334 -6.91 3.60 2.22
N ARG A 335 -7.43 3.22 1.05
CA ARG A 335 -6.71 3.29 -0.22
C ARG A 335 -6.50 4.73 -0.70
N ALA A 336 -7.47 5.61 -0.46
CA ALA A 336 -7.31 7.03 -0.72
C ALA A 336 -6.31 7.69 0.25
N LEU A 337 -6.36 7.31 1.54
CA LEU A 337 -5.46 7.85 2.56
C LEU A 337 -3.99 7.44 2.33
N LEU A 338 -3.78 6.23 1.78
CA LEU A 338 -2.45 5.72 1.40
C LEU A 338 -1.67 6.73 0.55
N LEU A 339 -2.33 7.37 -0.41
CA LEU A 339 -1.69 8.30 -1.35
C LEU A 339 -1.17 9.58 -0.68
N GLY A 340 -1.74 9.94 0.47
CA GLY A 340 -1.31 11.10 1.25
C GLY A 340 -0.08 10.84 2.13
N LEU A 341 0.33 9.58 2.35
CA LEU A 341 1.40 9.24 3.28
C LEU A 341 2.74 9.93 2.95
N PRO A 342 3.23 9.98 1.69
CA PRO A 342 4.47 10.69 1.36
C PRO A 342 4.44 12.19 1.74
N ALA A 343 3.30 12.84 1.52
CA ALA A 343 3.11 14.25 1.80
C ALA A 343 3.00 14.52 3.31
N MET A 344 2.26 13.68 4.05
CA MET A 344 2.19 13.77 5.51
C MET A 344 3.54 13.48 6.16
N ALA A 345 4.30 12.50 5.64
CA ALA A 345 5.65 12.21 6.10
C ALA A 345 6.61 13.39 5.86
N THR A 346 6.41 14.12 4.76
CA THR A 346 7.15 15.37 4.49
C THR A 346 6.81 16.45 5.53
N LEU A 347 5.52 16.68 5.82
CA LEU A 347 5.12 17.60 6.88
C LEU A 347 5.67 17.17 8.24
N ALA A 348 5.65 15.87 8.55
CA ALA A 348 6.22 15.32 9.77
C ALA A 348 7.73 15.58 9.87
N ALA A 349 8.47 15.51 8.76
CA ALA A 349 9.89 15.87 8.74
C ALA A 349 10.10 17.33 9.16
N PHE A 350 9.30 18.27 8.64
CA PHE A 350 9.37 19.69 9.01
C PHE A 350 8.97 20.01 10.46
N ALA A 351 8.43 19.02 11.20
CA ALA A 351 8.20 19.14 12.63
C ALA A 351 9.51 19.00 13.42
N LEU A 352 10.43 18.16 12.94
CA LEU A 352 11.58 17.67 13.70
C LEU A 352 12.49 18.78 14.26
N PRO A 353 12.85 19.84 13.50
CA PRO A 353 13.67 20.94 14.02
C PRO A 353 12.98 21.74 15.14
N THR A 354 11.66 21.61 15.26
CA THR A 354 10.84 22.43 16.16
C THR A 354 10.41 21.69 17.43
N LEU A 355 10.75 20.39 17.55
CA LEU A 355 10.36 19.55 18.67
C LEU A 355 11.14 19.91 19.93
N SER A 356 10.44 19.96 21.07
CA SER A 356 11.08 20.07 22.37
C SER A 356 11.70 18.72 22.76
N ARG A 357 12.68 18.76 23.68
CA ARG A 357 13.34 17.56 24.19
C ARG A 357 12.35 16.56 24.81
N ALA A 358 11.31 17.07 25.47
CA ALA A 358 10.27 16.26 26.12
C ALA A 358 9.41 15.52 25.10
N VAL A 359 8.93 16.20 24.05
CA VAL A 359 8.09 15.57 23.01
C VAL A 359 8.88 14.50 22.25
N ALA A 360 10.13 14.80 21.87
CA ALA A 360 10.98 13.82 21.21
C ALA A 360 11.25 12.59 22.11
N ALA A 361 11.47 12.80 23.42
CA ALA A 361 11.66 11.71 24.38
C ALA A 361 10.41 10.84 24.53
N LEU A 362 9.22 11.45 24.55
CA LEU A 362 7.95 10.74 24.65
C LEU A 362 7.76 9.79 23.46
N ILE A 363 8.02 10.28 22.23
CA ILE A 363 7.94 9.46 21.02
C ILE A 363 8.93 8.27 21.11
N ASP A 364 10.17 8.54 21.50
CA ASP A 364 11.19 7.48 21.65
C ASP A 364 10.75 6.40 22.65
N TRP A 365 10.33 6.78 23.86
CA TRP A 365 9.95 5.82 24.91
C TRP A 365 8.68 5.04 24.55
N PHE A 366 7.67 5.73 24.02
CA PHE A 366 6.44 5.09 23.58
C PHE A 366 6.73 4.05 22.50
N THR A 367 7.50 4.41 21.47
CA THR A 367 7.82 3.49 20.38
C THR A 367 8.72 2.35 20.81
N LEU A 368 9.71 2.60 21.68
CA LEU A 368 10.55 1.55 22.25
C LEU A 368 9.70 0.52 22.99
N LEU A 369 8.84 0.95 23.92
CA LEU A 369 8.00 0.05 24.71
C LEU A 369 7.00 -0.70 23.84
N PHE A 370 6.30 0.02 22.96
CA PHE A 370 5.28 -0.56 22.08
C PHE A 370 5.88 -1.63 21.18
N PHE A 371 6.91 -1.31 20.40
CA PHE A 371 7.48 -2.26 19.44
C PHE A 371 8.26 -3.38 20.10
N SER A 372 8.90 -3.15 21.25
CA SER A 372 9.55 -4.24 22.01
C SER A 372 8.52 -5.22 22.58
N LEU A 373 7.41 -4.72 23.13
CA LEU A 373 6.32 -5.55 23.62
C LEU A 373 5.63 -6.31 22.47
N SER A 374 5.40 -5.66 21.34
CA SER A 374 4.86 -6.31 20.14
C SER A 374 5.79 -7.40 19.61
N ALA A 375 7.10 -7.14 19.51
CA ALA A 375 8.09 -8.13 19.08
C ALA A 375 8.11 -9.34 20.04
N LEU A 376 8.09 -9.10 21.35
CA LEU A 376 8.00 -10.17 22.35
C LEU A 376 6.72 -10.99 22.18
N ALA A 377 5.57 -10.33 22.00
CA ALA A 377 4.30 -11.01 21.78
C ALA A 377 4.31 -11.89 20.52
N ILE A 378 4.90 -11.38 19.42
CA ILE A 378 5.06 -12.14 18.16
C ILE A 378 5.89 -13.40 18.40
N TRP A 379 7.03 -13.28 19.10
CA TRP A 379 7.88 -14.42 19.46
C TRP A 379 7.17 -15.43 20.36
N VAL A 380 6.50 -14.98 21.42
CA VAL A 380 5.79 -15.87 22.36
C VAL A 380 4.69 -16.64 21.66
N ILE A 381 3.88 -15.97 20.82
CA ILE A 381 2.82 -16.63 20.06
C ILE A 381 3.42 -17.61 19.04
N TRP A 382 4.52 -17.25 18.37
CA TRP A 382 5.18 -18.16 17.45
C TRP A 382 5.73 -19.41 18.14
N ILE A 383 6.43 -19.26 19.27
CA ILE A 383 6.90 -20.41 20.08
C ILE A 383 5.72 -21.27 20.53
N ALA A 384 4.60 -20.65 20.93
CA ALA A 384 3.40 -21.37 21.32
C ALA A 384 2.77 -22.16 20.17
N MET A 385 2.77 -21.61 18.94
CA MET A 385 2.32 -22.33 17.76
C MET A 385 3.21 -23.53 17.44
N GLN A 386 4.54 -23.38 17.55
CA GLN A 386 5.49 -24.44 17.22
C GLN A 386 5.55 -25.56 18.26
N THR A 387 5.40 -25.24 19.55
CA THR A 387 5.66 -26.18 20.67
C THR A 387 4.41 -26.54 21.49
N GLY A 388 3.31 -25.80 21.33
CA GLY A 388 2.13 -25.89 22.18
C GLY A 388 2.25 -25.16 23.52
N VAL A 389 3.41 -24.56 23.84
CA VAL A 389 3.65 -23.87 25.12
C VAL A 389 4.05 -22.41 24.88
N PRO A 390 3.39 -21.42 25.52
CA PRO A 390 2.32 -21.55 26.51
C PRO A 390 0.96 -21.97 25.91
N ALA A 391 0.20 -22.80 26.65
CA ALA A 391 -1.03 -23.42 26.16
C ALA A 391 -2.13 -22.42 25.78
N LYS A 392 -2.25 -21.29 26.48
CA LYS A 392 -3.30 -20.28 26.23
C LYS A 392 -3.15 -19.61 24.85
N PRO A 393 -1.99 -19.01 24.48
CA PRO A 393 -1.74 -18.54 23.12
C PRO A 393 -1.96 -19.62 22.06
N ALA A 394 -1.46 -20.84 22.27
CA ALA A 394 -1.64 -21.93 21.31
C ALA A 394 -3.12 -22.27 21.07
N ALA A 395 -3.91 -22.40 22.15
CA ALA A 395 -5.35 -22.65 22.07
C ALA A 395 -6.11 -21.48 21.40
N ASN A 396 -5.72 -20.23 21.66
CA ASN A 396 -6.31 -19.07 21.00
C ASN A 396 -6.05 -19.08 19.49
N VAL A 397 -4.83 -19.44 19.06
CA VAL A 397 -4.51 -19.57 17.63
C VAL A 397 -5.32 -20.71 17.02
N ALA A 398 -5.38 -21.89 17.65
CA ALA A 398 -6.17 -23.02 17.15
C ALA A 398 -7.67 -22.68 17.01
N LYS A 399 -8.20 -21.81 17.89
CA LYS A 399 -9.57 -21.30 17.79
C LYS A 399 -9.77 -20.32 16.63
N LEU A 400 -8.79 -19.45 16.38
CA LEU A 400 -8.86 -18.41 15.34
C LEU A 400 -8.52 -18.94 13.94
N ALA A 401 -7.66 -19.95 13.86
CA ALA A 401 -7.21 -20.59 12.63
C ALA A 401 -7.43 -22.11 12.74
N PRO A 402 -8.67 -22.60 12.56
CA PRO A 402 -8.95 -24.03 12.52
C PRO A 402 -8.13 -24.71 11.43
N GLU A 403 -7.71 -25.96 11.68
CA GLU A 403 -6.96 -26.80 10.73
C GLU A 403 -5.57 -26.25 10.36
N PHE A 404 -5.09 -25.20 11.03
CA PHE A 404 -3.75 -24.67 10.78
C PHE A 404 -2.67 -25.63 11.31
N ALA A 405 -1.79 -26.08 10.41
CA ALA A 405 -0.59 -26.82 10.74
C ALA A 405 0.63 -25.88 10.75
N PRO A 406 1.34 -25.75 11.89
CA PRO A 406 2.54 -24.91 11.96
C PRO A 406 3.64 -25.44 11.03
N SER A 407 4.29 -24.55 10.27
CA SER A 407 5.44 -24.88 9.43
C SER A 407 6.68 -24.14 9.92
N PHE A 408 7.82 -24.85 9.93
CA PHE A 408 9.09 -24.31 10.41
C PHE A 408 10.03 -24.03 9.23
N SER A 409 10.63 -22.84 9.21
CA SER A 409 11.63 -22.44 8.21
C SER A 409 12.85 -21.84 8.89
N TRP A 410 14.02 -22.46 8.68
CA TRP A 410 15.30 -21.96 9.18
C TRP A 410 15.62 -20.56 8.66
N LEU A 411 15.33 -20.29 7.38
CA LEU A 411 15.57 -18.98 6.78
C LEU A 411 14.73 -17.89 7.46
N ALA A 412 13.44 -18.17 7.70
CA ALA A 412 12.55 -17.24 8.40
C ALA A 412 13.02 -16.99 9.84
N LEU A 413 13.44 -18.05 10.54
CA LEU A 413 13.96 -17.94 11.90
C LEU A 413 15.25 -17.10 11.97
N LEU A 414 16.22 -17.36 11.08
CA LEU A 414 17.48 -16.61 11.03
C LEU A 414 17.25 -15.13 10.71
N ALA A 415 16.34 -14.82 9.78
CA ALA A 415 15.95 -13.44 9.48
C ALA A 415 15.31 -12.75 10.68
N ALA A 416 14.39 -13.43 11.38
CA ALA A 416 13.72 -12.90 12.58
C ALA A 416 14.69 -12.68 13.75
N LEU A 417 15.65 -13.60 13.96
CA LEU A 417 16.71 -13.45 14.96
C LEU A 417 17.62 -12.28 14.61
N ALA A 418 18.08 -12.17 13.36
CA ALA A 418 18.91 -11.05 12.90
C ALA A 418 18.22 -9.70 13.11
N ALA A 419 16.93 -9.60 12.77
CA ALA A 419 16.12 -8.41 12.99
C ALA A 419 15.97 -8.08 14.49
N SER A 420 15.76 -9.09 15.34
CA SER A 420 15.63 -8.92 16.79
C SER A 420 16.95 -8.45 17.42
N VAL A 421 18.09 -9.00 16.99
CA VAL A 421 19.43 -8.55 17.43
C VAL A 421 19.71 -7.13 16.97
N ALA A 422 19.35 -6.78 15.73
CA ALA A 422 19.48 -5.42 15.22
C ALA A 422 18.64 -4.42 16.03
N TRP A 423 17.42 -4.79 16.42
CA TRP A 423 16.58 -3.98 17.31
C TRP A 423 17.21 -3.77 18.69
N CYS A 424 17.69 -4.84 19.35
CA CYS A 424 18.37 -4.72 20.64
C CYS A 424 19.61 -3.83 20.55
N SER A 425 20.39 -3.98 19.47
CA SER A 425 21.57 -3.14 19.21
C SER A 425 21.20 -1.67 19.01
N LEU A 426 20.09 -1.40 18.30
CA LEU A 426 19.56 -0.06 18.09
C LEU A 426 19.08 0.58 19.38
N VAL A 427 18.38 -0.17 20.24
CA VAL A 427 17.92 0.28 21.55
C VAL A 427 19.10 0.62 22.45
N TRP A 428 20.12 -0.24 22.49
CA TRP A 428 21.35 0.04 23.26
C TRP A 428 22.08 1.27 22.72
N TRP A 429 22.22 1.39 21.39
CA TRP A 429 22.77 2.59 20.75
C TRP A 429 22.00 3.86 21.10
N ARG A 430 20.67 3.75 21.20
CA ARG A 430 19.80 4.88 21.53
C ARG A 430 19.96 5.34 22.98
N ALA A 431 20.24 4.41 23.89
CA ALA A 431 20.49 4.68 25.30
C ALA A 431 21.88 5.29 25.56
N SER A 432 22.88 4.99 24.73
CA SER A 432 24.29 5.33 25.00
C SER A 432 24.82 6.62 24.36
N ARG A 433 24.06 7.33 23.50
CA ARG A 433 24.57 8.49 22.74
C ARG A 433 23.74 9.78 22.87
N ASP A 434 24.46 10.91 22.94
CA ASP A 434 23.90 12.27 22.92
C ASP A 434 23.03 12.60 21.69
N ARG A 435 22.00 13.43 21.91
CA ARG A 435 20.99 13.84 20.92
C ARG A 435 21.49 14.94 19.97
N ALA A 436 22.46 14.61 19.13
CA ALA A 436 22.90 15.53 18.08
C ALA A 436 21.90 15.62 16.92
N ALA A 437 21.61 14.50 16.25
CA ALA A 437 20.93 14.53 14.94
C ALA A 437 19.39 14.62 15.00
N ILE A 438 18.80 15.40 14.10
CA ILE A 438 17.36 15.72 14.04
C ILE A 438 16.48 14.49 13.76
N TRP A 439 16.94 13.56 12.92
CA TRP A 439 16.18 12.38 12.52
C TRP A 439 16.03 11.32 13.62
N LYS A 440 16.77 11.44 14.74
CA LYS A 440 16.82 10.39 15.79
C LYS A 440 15.45 10.03 16.36
N SER A 441 14.55 11.00 16.48
CA SER A 441 13.19 10.81 17.01
C SER A 441 12.32 9.86 16.18
N LEU A 442 12.65 9.66 14.90
CA LEU A 442 11.89 8.83 13.97
C LEU A 442 12.54 7.48 13.68
N VAL A 443 13.79 7.26 14.11
CA VAL A 443 14.49 6.00 13.87
C VAL A 443 13.84 4.85 14.63
N LEU A 444 13.48 5.04 15.90
CA LEU A 444 12.80 4.02 16.69
C LEU A 444 11.41 3.67 16.12
N PRO A 445 10.52 4.64 15.81
CA PRO A 445 9.26 4.34 15.14
C PRO A 445 9.42 3.58 13.82
N ALA A 446 10.30 4.05 12.93
CA ALA A 446 10.49 3.44 11.61
C ALA A 446 11.09 2.02 11.71
N SER A 447 12.12 1.86 12.54
CA SER A 447 12.77 0.55 12.74
C SER A 447 11.88 -0.42 13.49
N GLY A 448 11.04 0.06 14.41
CA GLY A 448 10.07 -0.75 15.12
C GLY A 448 8.94 -1.23 14.20
N ALA A 449 8.44 -0.35 13.33
CA ALA A 449 7.47 -0.71 12.30
C ALA A 449 8.05 -1.75 11.33
N ALA A 450 9.29 -1.55 10.85
CA ALA A 450 10.00 -2.51 10.01
C ALA A 450 10.27 -3.84 10.71
N LEU A 451 10.66 -3.82 12.00
CA LEU A 451 10.83 -5.02 12.82
C LEU A 451 9.52 -5.80 12.93
N GLY A 452 8.43 -5.14 13.33
CA GLY A 452 7.12 -5.77 13.48
C GLY A 452 6.65 -6.38 12.16
N TRP A 453 6.79 -5.64 11.05
CA TRP A 453 6.48 -6.14 9.72
C TRP A 453 7.33 -7.35 9.33
N LEU A 454 8.66 -7.28 9.51
CA LEU A 454 9.57 -8.37 9.20
C LEU A 454 9.26 -9.62 10.01
N LEU A 455 9.02 -9.49 11.33
CA LEU A 455 8.67 -10.62 12.19
C LEU A 455 7.33 -11.24 11.79
N LEU A 456 6.33 -10.43 11.42
CA LEU A 456 5.04 -10.94 10.92
C LEU A 456 5.21 -11.67 9.59
N MET A 457 5.98 -11.10 8.66
CA MET A 457 6.24 -11.68 7.33
C MET A 457 7.28 -12.80 7.33
N THR A 458 7.80 -13.20 8.49
CA THR A 458 8.70 -14.34 8.63
C THR A 458 8.08 -15.40 9.54
N LEU A 459 7.92 -15.08 10.83
CA LEU A 459 7.43 -16.02 11.84
C LEU A 459 5.95 -16.33 11.67
N TRP A 460 5.12 -15.32 11.40
CA TRP A 460 3.66 -15.50 11.29
C TRP A 460 3.19 -15.70 9.84
N LEU A 461 4.08 -15.65 8.85
CA LEU A 461 3.69 -15.76 7.44
C LEU A 461 2.84 -17.01 7.13
N PRO A 462 3.18 -18.22 7.63
CA PRO A 462 2.33 -19.40 7.40
C PRO A 462 0.91 -19.24 7.97
N LEU A 463 0.80 -18.70 9.19
CA LEU A 463 -0.49 -18.43 9.82
C LEU A 463 -1.28 -17.37 9.02
N LEU A 464 -0.61 -16.31 8.57
CA LEU A 464 -1.22 -15.25 7.78
C LEU A 464 -1.67 -15.77 6.41
N ASN A 465 -0.89 -16.63 5.74
CA ASN A 465 -1.31 -17.30 4.51
C ASN A 465 -2.54 -18.17 4.75
N HIS A 466 -2.58 -18.97 5.82
CA HIS A 466 -3.77 -19.76 6.17
C HIS A 466 -5.01 -18.90 6.42
N ALA A 467 -4.84 -17.78 7.11
CA ALA A 467 -5.95 -16.91 7.48
C ALA A 467 -6.45 -16.03 6.34
N ARG A 468 -5.56 -15.62 5.42
CA ARG A 468 -5.81 -14.57 4.43
C ARG A 468 -5.81 -15.04 2.97
N SER A 469 -5.28 -16.23 2.67
CA SER A 469 -5.39 -16.81 1.33
C SER A 469 -6.68 -17.62 1.18
N TYR A 470 -7.04 -17.90 -0.07
CA TYR A 470 -8.11 -18.84 -0.39
C TYR A 470 -7.62 -20.30 -0.48
N VAL A 471 -6.32 -20.57 -0.32
CA VAL A 471 -5.72 -21.89 -0.50
C VAL A 471 -6.41 -22.96 0.37
N PRO A 472 -6.67 -22.74 1.68
CA PRO A 472 -7.34 -23.76 2.49
C PRO A 472 -8.77 -24.08 2.01
N GLN A 473 -9.53 -23.06 1.58
CA GLN A 473 -10.89 -23.25 1.07
C GLN A 473 -10.87 -24.02 -0.25
N VAL A 474 -9.95 -23.67 -1.16
CA VAL A 474 -9.77 -24.37 -2.44
C VAL A 474 -9.39 -25.84 -2.22
N GLN A 475 -8.47 -26.12 -1.31
CA GLN A 475 -8.06 -27.50 -0.98
C GLN A 475 -9.20 -28.32 -0.37
N ASN A 476 -9.95 -27.74 0.58
CA ASN A 476 -11.12 -28.40 1.17
C ASN A 476 -12.20 -28.68 0.11
N MET A 477 -12.35 -27.80 -0.87
CA MET A 477 -13.28 -27.98 -1.98
C MET A 477 -12.84 -29.07 -2.97
N LEU A 478 -11.55 -29.14 -3.31
CA LEU A 478 -11.03 -30.20 -4.19
C LEU A 478 -11.22 -31.61 -3.58
N ARG A 479 -11.19 -31.75 -2.25
CA ARG A 479 -11.45 -33.06 -1.58
C ARG A 479 -12.87 -33.57 -1.78
N VAL A 480 -13.85 -32.69 -1.99
CA VAL A 480 -15.24 -33.07 -2.27
C VAL A 480 -15.56 -33.13 -3.76
N MET A 481 -14.59 -32.81 -4.62
CA MET A 481 -14.72 -32.74 -6.08
C MET A 481 -13.52 -33.41 -6.79
N PRO A 482 -13.32 -34.74 -6.64
CA PRO A 482 -12.10 -35.42 -7.07
C PRO A 482 -11.82 -35.30 -8.59
N ASP A 483 -12.87 -35.25 -9.42
CA ASP A 483 -12.73 -35.21 -10.89
C ASP A 483 -12.83 -33.80 -11.49
N ALA A 484 -12.95 -32.75 -10.66
CA ALA A 484 -13.24 -31.40 -11.15
C ALA A 484 -12.10 -30.77 -11.97
N GLN A 485 -10.86 -31.22 -11.79
CA GLN A 485 -9.72 -30.73 -12.57
C GLN A 485 -9.70 -31.26 -14.01
N GLN A 486 -10.41 -32.37 -14.28
CA GLN A 486 -10.44 -33.03 -15.59
C GLN A 486 -11.55 -32.50 -16.50
N GLY A 487 -12.49 -31.72 -15.95
CA GLY A 487 -13.67 -31.23 -16.66
C GLY A 487 -13.90 -29.73 -16.45
N CYS A 488 -15.11 -29.31 -16.80
CA CYS A 488 -15.58 -27.95 -16.54
C CYS A 488 -16.40 -27.87 -15.25
N VAL A 489 -16.32 -26.73 -14.59
CA VAL A 489 -17.07 -26.42 -13.38
C VAL A 489 -17.91 -25.18 -13.65
N GLN A 490 -19.23 -25.30 -13.53
CA GLN A 490 -20.13 -24.17 -13.63
C GLN A 490 -20.03 -23.30 -12.37
N THR A 491 -20.17 -21.99 -12.52
CA THR A 491 -20.08 -21.05 -11.40
C THR A 491 -21.21 -20.05 -11.42
N TYR A 492 -21.77 -19.74 -10.26
CA TYR A 492 -22.75 -18.68 -10.08
C TYR A 492 -22.45 -17.83 -8.84
N GLY A 493 -22.55 -16.51 -8.99
CA GLY A 493 -22.40 -15.57 -7.87
C GLY A 493 -21.00 -15.47 -7.26
N LEU A 494 -20.00 -16.19 -7.78
CA LEU A 494 -18.63 -16.13 -7.25
C LEU A 494 -18.05 -14.71 -7.39
N SER A 495 -17.39 -14.24 -6.34
CA SER A 495 -16.60 -13.02 -6.37
C SER A 495 -15.36 -13.19 -7.27
N ARG A 496 -14.84 -12.07 -7.79
CA ARG A 496 -13.58 -12.05 -8.57
C ARG A 496 -12.43 -12.75 -7.85
N ALA A 497 -12.34 -12.57 -6.53
CA ALA A 497 -11.31 -13.19 -5.71
C ALA A 497 -11.45 -14.72 -5.66
N GLN A 498 -12.68 -15.22 -5.45
CA GLN A 498 -12.98 -16.65 -5.51
C GLN A 498 -12.71 -17.22 -6.91
N THR A 499 -13.15 -16.54 -7.98
CA THR A 499 -12.87 -16.95 -9.37
C THR A 499 -11.37 -17.09 -9.63
N ALA A 500 -10.57 -16.06 -9.28
CA ALA A 500 -9.12 -16.11 -9.41
C ALA A 500 -8.49 -17.25 -8.59
N ALA A 501 -8.94 -17.42 -7.34
CA ALA A 501 -8.43 -18.45 -6.44
C ALA A 501 -8.70 -19.86 -6.95
N PHE A 502 -9.93 -20.14 -7.37
CA PHE A 502 -10.32 -21.46 -7.90
C PHE A 502 -9.64 -21.78 -9.23
N GLN A 503 -9.44 -20.80 -10.10
CA GLN A 503 -8.67 -21.00 -11.34
C GLN A 503 -7.19 -21.24 -11.06
N TYR A 504 -6.57 -20.44 -10.19
CA TYR A 504 -5.12 -20.50 -9.96
C TYR A 504 -4.71 -21.63 -9.03
N HIS A 505 -5.25 -21.66 -7.81
CA HIS A 505 -4.89 -22.66 -6.81
C HIS A 505 -5.61 -23.99 -7.04
N GLY A 506 -6.80 -23.96 -7.63
CA GLY A 506 -7.59 -25.16 -7.90
C GLY A 506 -7.27 -25.81 -9.25
N GLY A 507 -6.67 -25.06 -10.19
CA GLY A 507 -6.50 -25.51 -11.57
C GLY A 507 -7.82 -25.75 -12.29
N LEU A 508 -8.91 -25.11 -11.84
CA LEU A 508 -10.26 -25.38 -12.34
C LEU A 508 -10.56 -24.58 -13.61
N THR A 509 -11.21 -25.24 -14.57
CA THR A 509 -11.78 -24.58 -15.75
C THR A 509 -13.20 -24.12 -15.42
N LEU A 510 -13.32 -22.84 -15.04
CA LEU A 510 -14.59 -22.25 -14.62
C LEU A 510 -15.38 -21.70 -15.82
N GLN A 511 -16.69 -21.96 -15.83
CA GLN A 511 -17.62 -21.41 -16.81
C GLN A 511 -18.82 -20.78 -16.08
N PRO A 512 -19.27 -19.57 -16.48
CA PRO A 512 -20.50 -19.01 -15.93
C PRO A 512 -21.69 -19.94 -16.16
N ALA A 513 -22.54 -20.10 -15.15
CA ALA A 513 -23.79 -20.83 -15.31
C ALA A 513 -24.73 -20.08 -16.27
N ASP A 514 -25.24 -20.79 -17.28
CA ASP A 514 -26.25 -20.30 -18.23
C ASP A 514 -27.21 -21.45 -18.51
N SER A 515 -28.51 -21.27 -18.27
CA SER A 515 -29.48 -22.36 -18.48
C SER A 515 -29.77 -22.64 -19.96
N LYS A 516 -29.37 -21.76 -20.88
CA LYS A 516 -29.65 -21.87 -22.33
C LYS A 516 -28.47 -22.44 -23.12
N ASN A 517 -27.26 -21.97 -22.80
CA ASN A 517 -26.02 -22.37 -23.49
C ASN A 517 -24.99 -23.04 -22.56
N GLY A 518 -25.30 -23.19 -21.27
CA GLY A 518 -24.39 -23.77 -20.30
C GLY A 518 -24.02 -25.18 -20.69
N ASN A 519 -22.72 -25.42 -20.76
CA ASN A 519 -22.14 -26.68 -21.20
C ASN A 519 -22.75 -27.83 -20.39
N LYS A 520 -23.58 -28.68 -21.03
CA LYS A 520 -24.26 -29.82 -20.39
C LYS A 520 -23.26 -30.83 -19.84
N ASP A 521 -22.00 -30.70 -20.26
CA ASP A 521 -20.89 -31.58 -19.93
C ASP A 521 -20.24 -31.27 -18.56
N CYS A 522 -20.59 -30.15 -17.91
CA CYS A 522 -20.04 -29.84 -16.58
C CYS A 522 -20.78 -30.61 -15.48
N ASN A 523 -20.06 -31.48 -14.77
CA ASN A 523 -20.62 -32.29 -13.68
C ASN A 523 -20.71 -31.55 -12.33
N TRP A 524 -20.10 -30.38 -12.23
CA TRP A 524 -19.99 -29.62 -10.98
C TRP A 524 -20.50 -28.19 -11.13
N LEU A 525 -21.15 -27.69 -10.08
CA LEU A 525 -21.59 -26.31 -9.95
C LEU A 525 -21.11 -25.75 -8.61
N LEU A 526 -20.47 -24.59 -8.65
CA LEU A 526 -20.04 -23.81 -7.50
C LEU A 526 -20.89 -22.56 -7.39
N VAL A 527 -21.42 -22.31 -6.20
CA VAL A 527 -22.26 -21.13 -5.95
C VAL A 527 -21.78 -20.40 -4.71
N ASP A 528 -21.65 -19.08 -4.77
CA ASP A 528 -21.49 -18.29 -3.55
C ASP A 528 -22.76 -18.37 -2.71
N ALA A 529 -22.63 -18.72 -1.42
CA ALA A 529 -23.80 -18.97 -0.58
C ALA A 529 -24.71 -17.75 -0.44
N SER A 530 -24.19 -16.53 -0.55
CA SER A 530 -24.99 -15.29 -0.49
C SER A 530 -25.81 -15.05 -1.76
N ALA A 531 -25.46 -15.71 -2.86
CA ALA A 531 -26.16 -15.63 -4.14
C ALA A 531 -27.19 -16.77 -4.35
N TRP A 532 -27.30 -17.73 -3.43
CA TRP A 532 -28.25 -18.84 -3.54
C TRP A 532 -29.57 -18.54 -2.80
N PRO A 533 -30.76 -18.88 -3.34
CA PRO A 533 -31.01 -19.59 -4.59
C PRO A 533 -30.80 -18.74 -5.84
N ALA A 534 -30.25 -19.37 -6.89
CA ALA A 534 -30.11 -18.71 -8.19
C ALA A 534 -31.49 -18.43 -8.83
N PRO A 535 -31.64 -17.30 -9.56
CA PRO A 535 -32.87 -16.99 -10.29
C PRO A 535 -33.28 -18.07 -11.31
N PRO A 536 -34.59 -18.26 -11.57
CA PRO A 536 -35.08 -19.13 -12.63
C PRO A 536 -34.49 -18.71 -13.98
N GLY A 537 -33.91 -19.66 -14.72
CA GLY A 537 -33.30 -19.41 -16.03
C GLY A 537 -31.78 -19.13 -16.01
N ILE A 538 -31.12 -19.23 -14.86
CA ILE A 538 -29.65 -19.25 -14.78
C ILE A 538 -29.16 -20.64 -14.37
N VAL A 539 -29.69 -21.15 -13.27
CA VAL A 539 -29.44 -22.52 -12.79
C VAL A 539 -30.77 -23.22 -12.61
N GLN A 540 -30.93 -24.40 -13.22
CA GLN A 540 -32.09 -25.26 -12.97
C GLN A 540 -31.81 -26.12 -11.74
N ALA A 541 -32.31 -25.71 -10.56
CA ALA A 541 -32.02 -26.39 -9.29
C ALA A 541 -32.33 -27.91 -9.30
N ALA A 542 -33.28 -28.37 -10.12
CA ALA A 542 -33.62 -29.79 -10.26
C ALA A 542 -32.49 -30.64 -10.90
N GLU A 543 -31.57 -30.03 -11.65
CA GLU A 543 -30.44 -30.73 -12.27
C GLU A 543 -29.25 -30.91 -11.30
N TRP A 544 -29.33 -30.38 -10.07
CA TRP A 544 -28.20 -30.28 -9.17
C TRP A 544 -28.51 -30.87 -7.80
N THR A 545 -27.66 -31.78 -7.33
CA THR A 545 -27.69 -32.33 -5.98
C THR A 545 -26.66 -31.64 -5.10
N PRO A 546 -27.02 -31.13 -3.90
CA PRO A 546 -26.06 -30.53 -2.99
C PRO A 546 -25.11 -31.59 -2.44
N VAL A 547 -23.80 -31.32 -2.52
CA VAL A 547 -22.75 -32.22 -2.03
C VAL A 547 -22.15 -31.70 -0.73
N ALA A 548 -21.77 -30.42 -0.70
CA ALA A 548 -21.10 -29.83 0.47
C ALA A 548 -21.30 -28.32 0.55
N ASN A 549 -21.17 -27.78 1.76
CA ASN A 549 -20.96 -26.36 2.01
C ASN A 549 -19.53 -26.18 2.54
N VAL A 550 -18.71 -25.43 1.80
CA VAL A 550 -17.28 -25.25 2.08
C VAL A 550 -17.02 -23.82 2.54
N PRO A 551 -17.02 -23.55 3.87
CA PRO A 551 -16.64 -22.26 4.41
C PRO A 551 -15.13 -22.05 4.30
N ARG A 552 -14.68 -20.79 4.26
CA ARG A 552 -13.28 -20.48 4.55
C ARG A 552 -12.99 -20.75 6.04
N PRO A 553 -11.89 -21.42 6.41
CA PRO A 553 -11.64 -21.81 7.81
C PRO A 553 -11.67 -20.65 8.82
N THR A 554 -11.26 -19.45 8.39
CA THR A 554 -11.16 -18.26 9.25
C THR A 554 -12.33 -17.29 9.11
N ASP A 555 -13.32 -17.58 8.27
CA ASP A 555 -14.41 -16.65 7.97
C ASP A 555 -15.65 -17.39 7.48
N LYS A 556 -16.58 -17.57 8.41
CA LYS A 556 -17.80 -18.34 8.19
C LYS A 556 -18.79 -17.65 7.25
N ASN A 557 -18.59 -16.39 6.90
CA ASN A 557 -19.48 -15.68 5.96
C ASN A 557 -19.07 -15.89 4.51
N ASP A 558 -17.84 -16.35 4.26
CA ASP A 558 -17.30 -16.66 2.94
C ASP A 558 -17.47 -18.16 2.68
N GLN A 559 -18.65 -18.52 2.14
CA GLN A 559 -19.07 -19.91 1.94
C GLN A 559 -19.34 -20.18 0.46
N VAL A 560 -18.85 -21.32 -0.02
CA VAL A 560 -19.12 -21.81 -1.37
C VAL A 560 -19.89 -23.12 -1.28
N LEU A 561 -21.04 -23.14 -1.92
CA LEU A 561 -21.89 -24.31 -2.06
C LEU A 561 -21.41 -25.12 -3.26
N VAL A 562 -21.26 -26.43 -3.06
CA VAL A 562 -20.83 -27.39 -4.07
C VAL A 562 -22.00 -28.30 -4.43
N PHE A 563 -22.32 -28.35 -5.72
CA PHE A 563 -23.35 -29.22 -6.26
C PHE A 563 -22.79 -30.15 -7.34
N GLN A 564 -23.31 -31.37 -7.39
CA GLN A 564 -23.04 -32.34 -8.45
C GLN A 564 -24.27 -32.49 -9.33
N ARG A 565 -24.07 -32.57 -10.64
CA ARG A 565 -25.16 -32.75 -11.60
C ARG A 565 -25.85 -34.10 -11.33
N THR A 566 -27.17 -34.08 -11.22
CA THR A 566 -27.98 -35.29 -11.12
C THR A 566 -27.85 -36.07 -12.42
N SER A 567 -27.19 -37.23 -12.40
CA SER A 567 -27.24 -38.16 -13.53
C SER A 567 -28.70 -38.59 -13.70
N GLN A 568 -29.37 -38.15 -14.77
CA GLN A 568 -30.62 -38.77 -15.16
C GLN A 568 -30.27 -40.22 -15.52
N LEU A 569 -30.64 -41.18 -14.66
CA LEU A 569 -30.90 -42.54 -15.10
C LEU A 569 -31.94 -42.40 -16.20
N ALA A 570 -31.53 -42.60 -17.45
CA ALA A 570 -32.47 -42.67 -18.57
C ALA A 570 -33.51 -43.76 -18.24
N PRO A 571 -34.81 -43.48 -18.37
CA PRO A 571 -35.84 -44.52 -18.21
C PRO A 571 -35.72 -45.61 -19.27
#